data_AF-A0A2D6FMV9-F1
#
_entry.id   AF-A0A2D6FMV9-F1
#
_cell.length_a   1.000
_cell.length_b   1.000
_cell.length_c   1.000
_cell.angle_alpha   90.00
_cell.angle_beta   90.00
_cell.angle_gamma   90.00
#
_symmetry.space_group_name_H-M   'P 1'
#
loop_
_entity.id
_entity.type
_entity.pdbx_description
1 polymer ?
#
loop_
_entity_poly.entity_id
_entity_poly.type
_entity_poly.pdbx_seq_one_letter_code
_entity_poly.pdbx_strand_id
1 'polypeptide(L)'
;MASNEIHVNDIGTTFQLTFKDDGSVVDISSATITIMLQGPDDATLSKTGVLVNTGTDGKAKYVTVSGDLSSPGTWKLQGKLVIGATTYFSDVHTFMVHKNLV
;
A
#
# COMPACT_ATOMS: atom_id res chain seq x y z
N MET A 1 20.67 8.47 -0.35
CA MET A 1 19.25 8.26 0.03
C MET A 1 19.26 7.50 1.35
N ALA A 2 18.75 8.08 2.43
CA ALA A 2 18.46 7.28 3.62
C ALA A 2 17.45 6.21 3.18
N SER A 3 17.76 4.93 3.39
CA SER A 3 17.23 3.82 2.58
C SER A 3 15.70 3.64 2.63
N ASN A 4 14.98 4.34 3.52
CA ASN A 4 13.57 4.08 3.80
C ASN A 4 12.75 5.33 4.18
N GLU A 5 13.29 6.54 4.00
CA GLU A 5 12.50 7.75 4.27
C GLU A 5 11.60 8.08 3.08
N ILE A 6 10.34 8.40 3.39
CA ILE A 6 9.33 8.82 2.42
C ILE A 6 9.03 10.28 2.69
N HIS A 7 9.10 11.13 1.68
CA HIS A 7 8.80 12.56 1.79
C HIS A 7 7.49 12.94 1.10
N VAL A 8 7.01 14.13 1.46
CA VAL A 8 5.83 14.74 0.83
C VAL A 8 6.02 14.79 -0.68
N ASN A 9 5.02 14.32 -1.42
CA ASN A 9 5.02 14.23 -2.89
C ASN A 9 6.13 13.36 -3.51
N ASP A 10 6.66 12.37 -2.78
CA ASP A 10 7.58 11.40 -3.37
C ASP A 10 6.85 10.50 -4.40
N ILE A 11 7.03 10.84 -5.67
CA ILE A 11 6.49 10.09 -6.82
C ILE A 11 7.44 8.94 -7.16
N GLY A 12 6.89 7.75 -7.43
CA GLY A 12 7.68 6.56 -7.75
C GLY A 12 8.01 5.66 -6.55
N THR A 13 7.62 6.08 -5.34
CA THR A 13 7.71 5.25 -4.14
C THR A 13 6.83 4.01 -4.30
N THR A 14 7.45 2.84 -4.19
CA THR A 14 6.75 1.56 -4.36
C THR A 14 6.38 0.98 -3.01
N PHE A 15 5.08 0.88 -2.75
CA PHE A 15 4.54 0.12 -1.63
C PHE A 15 4.29 -1.31 -2.09
N GLN A 16 5.05 -2.26 -1.57
CA GLN A 16 4.87 -3.69 -1.83
C GLN A 16 4.30 -4.38 -0.59
N LEU A 17 3.18 -5.08 -0.77
CA LEU A 17 2.52 -5.86 0.27
C LEU A 17 2.70 -7.35 -0.04
N THR A 18 2.84 -8.16 1.01
CA THR A 18 2.76 -9.61 0.93
C THR A 18 1.60 -10.07 1.80
N PHE A 19 0.58 -10.66 1.18
CA PHE A 19 -0.59 -11.17 1.85
C PHE A 19 -0.33 -12.58 2.35
N LYS A 20 -0.55 -12.79 3.64
CA LYS A 20 -0.37 -14.07 4.31
C LYS A 20 -1.58 -14.39 5.17
N ASP A 21 -1.88 -15.68 5.27
CA ASP A 21 -2.85 -16.26 6.18
C ASP A 21 -2.14 -17.36 6.97
N ASP A 22 -2.20 -17.27 8.30
CA ASP A 22 -1.47 -18.16 9.23
C ASP A 22 0.01 -18.39 8.85
N GLY A 23 0.69 -17.30 8.44
CA GLY A 23 2.12 -17.33 8.05
C GLY A 23 2.40 -17.85 6.64
N SER A 24 1.43 -18.44 5.95
CA SER A 24 1.53 -18.90 4.57
C SER A 24 1.08 -17.84 3.57
N VAL A 25 1.72 -17.76 2.40
CA VAL A 25 1.29 -16.80 1.36
C VAL A 25 -0.08 -17.19 0.81
N VAL A 26 -0.93 -16.19 0.59
CA VAL A 26 -2.25 -16.38 -0.03
C VAL A 26 -2.12 -16.21 -1.54
N ASP A 27 -2.74 -17.09 -2.32
CA ASP A 27 -2.85 -16.88 -3.77
C ASP A 27 -3.84 -15.76 -4.07
N ILE A 28 -3.33 -14.67 -4.65
CA ILE A 28 -4.11 -13.48 -5.01
C ILE A 28 -4.23 -13.29 -6.53
N SER A 29 -3.89 -14.30 -7.32
CA SER A 29 -3.89 -14.24 -8.79
C SER A 29 -5.22 -13.80 -9.42
N SER A 30 -6.34 -14.11 -8.78
CA SER A 30 -7.69 -13.74 -9.20
C SER A 30 -8.31 -12.58 -8.40
N ALA A 31 -7.56 -11.99 -7.47
CA ALA A 31 -8.08 -10.99 -6.55
C ALA A 31 -8.17 -9.61 -7.22
N THR A 32 -9.23 -8.86 -6.90
CA THR A 32 -9.21 -7.41 -7.06
C THR A 32 -8.47 -6.80 -5.87
N ILE A 33 -7.38 -6.09 -6.14
CA ILE A 33 -6.48 -5.58 -5.10
C ILE A 33 -6.66 -4.07 -4.96
N THR A 34 -6.91 -3.62 -3.74
CA THR A 34 -6.89 -2.20 -3.37
C THR A 34 -5.86 -1.98 -2.27
N ILE A 35 -4.96 -1.03 -2.48
CA ILE A 35 -4.03 -0.54 -1.47
C ILE A 35 -4.57 0.79 -0.97
N MET A 36 -4.93 0.82 0.31
CA MET A 36 -5.48 1.98 0.97
C MET A 36 -4.37 2.71 1.71
N LEU A 37 -4.19 3.98 1.41
CA LEU A 37 -3.27 4.88 2.11
C LEU A 37 -4.09 5.91 2.86
N GLN A 38 -4.00 5.94 4.18
CA GLN A 38 -4.69 6.91 5.01
C GLN A 38 -3.71 7.97 5.51
N GLY A 39 -4.02 9.23 5.21
CA GLY A 39 -3.26 10.39 5.67
C GLY A 39 -3.48 10.71 7.15
N PRO A 40 -2.71 11.67 7.69
CA PRO A 40 -2.82 12.12 9.08
C PRO A 40 -4.13 12.88 9.38
N ASP A 41 -4.84 13.30 8.34
CA ASP A 41 -6.17 13.93 8.38
C ASP A 41 -7.32 12.92 8.26
N ASP A 42 -7.01 11.62 8.40
CA ASP A 42 -7.90 10.49 8.18
C ASP A 42 -8.44 10.33 6.75
N ALA A 43 -8.01 11.17 5.80
CA ALA A 43 -8.38 11.04 4.40
C ALA A 43 -7.77 9.75 3.81
N THR A 44 -8.61 8.91 3.20
CA THR A 44 -8.18 7.62 2.64
C THR A 44 -8.11 7.68 1.12
N LEU A 45 -6.94 7.34 0.59
CA LEU A 45 -6.67 7.14 -0.82
C LEU A 45 -6.78 5.65 -1.15
N SER A 46 -7.81 5.28 -1.90
CA SER A 46 -7.98 3.91 -2.41
C SER A 46 -7.31 3.77 -3.76
N LYS A 47 -6.23 2.99 -3.84
CA LYS A 47 -5.42 2.82 -5.05
C LYS A 47 -5.49 1.39 -5.56
N THR A 48 -5.60 1.22 -6.87
CA THR A 48 -5.57 -0.12 -7.48
C THR A 48 -4.17 -0.70 -7.36
N GLY A 49 -4.05 -1.85 -6.68
CA GLY A 49 -2.80 -2.59 -6.60
C GLY A 49 -2.60 -3.46 -7.84
N VAL A 50 -1.34 -3.69 -8.20
CA VAL A 50 -0.96 -4.60 -9.29
C VAL A 50 -0.17 -5.77 -8.73
N LEU A 51 -0.33 -6.96 -9.31
CA LEU A 51 0.48 -8.12 -8.95
C LEU A 51 1.96 -7.84 -9.22
N VAL A 52 2.83 -8.32 -8.33
CA VAL A 52 4.28 -8.22 -8.55
C VAL A 52 4.72 -9.22 -9.63
N ASN A 53 4.17 -10.44 -9.57
CA ASN A 53 4.39 -11.51 -10.54
C ASN A 53 3.02 -12.05 -11.02
N THR A 54 2.75 -13.33 -10.79
CA THR A 54 1.50 -14.01 -11.14
C THR A 54 0.47 -14.01 -10.00
N GLY A 55 0.83 -13.53 -8.81
CA GLY A 55 -0.04 -13.47 -7.63
C GLY A 55 -0.07 -14.74 -6.77
N THR A 56 0.51 -15.85 -7.24
CA THR A 56 0.67 -17.08 -6.45
C THR A 56 1.66 -16.91 -5.29
N ASP A 57 2.49 -15.86 -5.33
CA ASP A 57 3.41 -15.47 -4.27
C ASP A 57 2.78 -14.54 -3.22
N GLY A 58 1.50 -14.21 -3.37
CA GLY A 58 0.78 -13.32 -2.47
C GLY A 58 1.25 -11.87 -2.50
N LYS A 59 1.96 -11.44 -3.56
CA LYS A 59 2.56 -10.11 -3.61
C LYS A 59 1.84 -9.16 -4.56
N ALA A 60 1.50 -7.99 -4.04
CA ALA A 60 1.00 -6.87 -4.84
C ALA A 60 1.76 -5.59 -4.51
N LYS A 61 1.73 -4.63 -5.44
CA LYS A 61 2.37 -3.33 -5.27
C LYS A 61 1.51 -2.19 -5.77
N TYR A 62 1.80 -1.00 -5.26
CA TYR A 62 1.34 0.28 -5.79
C TYR A 62 2.54 1.22 -5.87
N VAL A 63 2.59 2.03 -6.93
CA VAL A 63 3.61 3.05 -7.13
C VAL A 63 2.94 4.40 -6.99
N THR A 64 3.45 5.25 -6.09
CA THR A 64 2.89 6.59 -5.86
C THR A 64 2.95 7.45 -7.12
N VAL A 65 1.90 8.22 -7.33
CA VAL A 65 1.79 9.19 -8.43
C VAL A 65 1.64 10.60 -7.88
N SER A 66 1.68 11.58 -8.77
CA SER A 66 1.46 12.99 -8.40
C SER A 66 0.14 13.16 -7.64
N GLY A 67 0.20 13.88 -6.51
CA GLY A 67 -0.94 14.12 -5.63
C GLY A 67 -1.08 13.11 -4.48
N ASP A 68 -0.29 12.03 -4.48
CA ASP A 68 -0.18 11.15 -3.30
C ASP A 68 0.76 11.75 -2.26
N LEU A 69 0.63 11.32 -0.99
CA LEU A 69 1.50 11.73 0.11
C LEU A 69 1.59 13.26 0.27
N SER A 70 0.45 13.94 0.07
CA SER A 70 0.36 15.41 -0.01
C SER A 70 0.59 16.14 1.31
N SER A 71 0.63 15.41 2.43
CA SER A 71 0.78 15.97 3.77
C SER A 71 1.83 15.19 4.58
N PRO A 72 2.67 15.89 5.35
CA PRO A 72 3.62 15.25 6.25
C PRO A 72 2.89 14.72 7.49
N GLY A 73 3.39 13.62 8.05
CA GLY A 73 2.85 13.02 9.27
C GLY A 73 2.86 11.50 9.25
N THR A 74 2.12 10.91 10.18
CA THR A 74 1.94 9.45 10.24
C THR A 74 0.86 9.05 9.25
N TRP A 75 1.23 8.18 8.32
CA TRP A 75 0.34 7.56 7.36
C TRP A 75 0.08 6.11 7.75
N LYS A 76 -1.05 5.57 7.32
CA LYS A 76 -1.38 4.15 7.45
C LYS A 76 -1.54 3.52 6.08
N LEU A 77 -1.20 2.26 5.97
CA LEU A 77 -1.32 1.44 4.79
C LEU A 77 -2.08 0.16 5.15
N GLN A 78 -3.06 -0.18 4.31
CA GLN A 78 -3.79 -1.43 4.44
C GLN A 78 -4.11 -1.99 3.06
N GLY A 79 -3.91 -3.29 2.88
CA GLY A 79 -4.35 -4.01 1.71
C GLY A 79 -5.78 -4.53 1.86
N LYS A 80 -6.58 -4.40 0.82
CA LYS A 80 -7.89 -5.03 0.68
C LYS A 80 -7.87 -5.93 -0.55
N LEU A 81 -8.35 -7.16 -0.37
CA LEU A 81 -8.52 -8.14 -1.44
C LEU A 81 -9.99 -8.48 -1.58
N VAL A 82 -10.47 -8.56 -2.81
CA VAL A 82 -11.79 -9.13 -3.13
C VAL A 82 -11.57 -10.34 -4.02
N ILE A 83 -11.99 -11.52 -3.56
CA ILE A 83 -11.86 -12.79 -4.27
C ILE A 83 -13.27 -13.38 -4.42
N GLY A 84 -13.82 -13.35 -5.63
CA GLY A 84 -15.23 -13.68 -5.83
C GLY A 84 -16.14 -12.74 -5.03
N ALA A 85 -16.91 -13.31 -4.09
CA ALA A 85 -17.82 -12.56 -3.21
C ALA A 85 -17.21 -12.22 -1.83
N THR A 86 -16.04 -12.75 -1.50
CA THR A 86 -15.41 -12.52 -0.19
C THR A 86 -14.47 -11.33 -0.24
N THR A 87 -14.45 -10.56 0.85
CA THR A 87 -13.53 -9.44 1.04
C THR A 87 -12.64 -9.71 2.24
N TYR A 88 -11.34 -9.54 2.04
CA TYR A 88 -10.32 -9.69 3.07
C TYR A 88 -9.58 -8.36 3.25
N PHE A 89 -9.18 -8.09 4.49
CA PHE A 89 -8.39 -6.92 4.87
C PHE A 89 -7.11 -7.39 5.53
N SER A 90 -5.97 -6.82 5.14
CA SER A 90 -4.70 -7.06 5.82
C SER A 90 -4.64 -6.29 7.13
N ASP A 91 -3.58 -6.56 7.90
CA ASP A 91 -3.16 -5.69 8.98
C ASP A 91 -2.88 -4.26 8.50
N VAL A 92 -3.01 -3.31 9.42
CA VAL A 92 -2.71 -1.90 9.19
C VAL A 92 -1.25 -1.64 9.56
N HIS A 93 -0.47 -1.17 8.59
CA HIS A 93 0.91 -0.75 8.80
C HIS A 93 1.01 0.76 8.86
N THR A 94 1.77 1.28 9.81
CA THR A 94 2.06 2.73 9.91
C THR A 94 3.42 3.06 9.32
N PHE A 95 3.53 4.20 8.67
CA PHE A 95 4.78 4.76 8.17
C PHE A 95 4.78 6.29 8.27
N MET A 96 5.96 6.90 8.28
CA MET A 96 6.10 8.35 8.41
C MET A 96 6.41 8.99 7.06
N VAL A 97 5.72 10.09 6.75
CA VAL A 97 6.00 10.96 5.61
C VAL A 97 6.61 12.26 6.13
N HIS A 98 7.85 12.55 5.76
CA HIS A 98 8.57 13.72 6.24
C HIS A 98 8.40 14.93 5.31
N LYS A 99 8.59 16.12 5.87
CA LYS A 99 8.61 17.37 5.11
C LYS A 99 9.91 17.45 4.30
N ASN A 100 9.80 17.97 3.09
CA ASN A 100 10.98 18.44 2.35
C ASN A 100 11.54 19.69 3.03
N LEU A 101 12.86 19.86 2.97
CA LEU A 101 13.51 21.12 3.34
C LEU A 101 13.27 22.11 2.20
N VAL A 102 12.56 23.20 2.49
CA VAL A 102 12.39 24.35 1.61
C VAL A 102 13.33 25.48 2.02
#